data_AF-A0A1F9M0S2-F1
#
_entry.id   AF-A0A1F9M0S2-F1
#
_cell.length_a   1.000
_cell.length_b   1.000
_cell.length_c   1.000
_cell.angle_alpha   90.00
_cell.angle_beta   90.00
_cell.angle_gamma   90.00
#
_symmetry.space_group_name_H-M   'P 1'
#
loop_
_entity.id
_entity.type
_entity.pdbx_description
1 polymer ?
#
loop_
_entity_poly.entity_id
_entity_poly.type
_entity_poly.pdbx_seq_one_letter_code
_entity_poly.pdbx_strand_id
1 'polypeptide(L)'
;MNFSLKLGYHFSMVEAYASENRNDNYLKYFFKGGGAAPDRRLRRVRLITEILKKMDFRVSVTDDVLNALLVKFKLPDLEARLEIMGRLTVYTKQLDMAMFNDAVTDMFAEDFIRAYMKNL
;
A
#
# COMPACT_ATOMS: atom_id res chain seq x y z
N MET A 1 8.75 11.99 -8.22
CA MET A 1 9.57 10.95 -7.55
C MET A 1 9.18 9.59 -8.09
N ASN A 2 10.14 8.70 -8.34
CA ASN A 2 9.89 7.26 -8.51
C ASN A 2 10.83 6.51 -7.55
N PHE A 3 10.25 5.71 -6.67
CA PHE A 3 10.96 4.92 -5.68
C PHE A 3 10.61 3.45 -5.86
N SER A 4 11.59 2.65 -6.27
CA SER A 4 11.44 1.22 -6.50
C SER A 4 12.31 0.43 -5.53
N LEU A 5 11.76 -0.61 -4.94
CA LEU A 5 12.42 -1.38 -3.90
C LEU A 5 12.13 -2.87 -4.04
N LYS A 6 13.17 -3.69 -3.88
CA LYS A 6 13.03 -5.14 -3.66
C LYS A 6 13.43 -5.45 -2.21
N LEU A 7 12.45 -5.78 -1.38
CA LEU A 7 12.64 -5.98 0.06
C LEU A 7 11.79 -7.14 0.53
N GLY A 8 12.38 -8.07 1.31
CA GLY A 8 11.62 -9.18 1.89
C GLY A 8 10.98 -10.13 0.86
N TYR A 9 11.63 -10.33 -0.30
CA TYR A 9 11.10 -11.09 -1.45
C TYR A 9 9.95 -10.41 -2.21
N HIS A 10 9.56 -9.20 -1.81
CA HIS A 10 8.57 -8.39 -2.51
C HIS A 10 9.26 -7.38 -3.41
N PHE A 11 8.62 -7.04 -4.51
CA PHE A 11 8.96 -5.85 -5.29
C PHE A 11 7.81 -4.85 -5.17
N SER A 12 8.14 -3.62 -4.80
CA SER A 12 7.20 -2.52 -4.69
C SER A 12 7.73 -1.26 -5.36
N MET A 13 6.83 -0.46 -5.91
CA MET A 13 7.16 0.84 -6.49
C MET A 13 6.14 1.87 -6.03
N VAL A 14 6.63 3.03 -5.59
CA VAL A 14 5.86 4.24 -5.33
C VAL A 14 6.30 5.30 -6.34
N GLU A 15 5.38 5.76 -7.17
CA GLU A 15 5.62 6.86 -8.11
C GLU A 15 4.67 8.00 -7.78
N ALA A 16 5.18 9.23 -7.72
CA ALA A 16 4.37 10.39 -7.40
C ALA A 16 4.80 11.63 -8.18
N TYR A 17 3.81 12.44 -8.55
CA TYR A 17 3.98 13.82 -8.98
C TYR A 17 3.16 14.71 -8.05
N ALA A 18 3.82 15.70 -7.47
CA ALA A 18 3.28 16.58 -6.45
C ALA A 18 3.59 18.04 -6.82
N SER A 19 2.56 18.86 -6.91
CA SER A 19 2.60 20.25 -7.32
C SER A 19 1.45 21.03 -6.69
N GLU A 20 1.49 22.36 -6.77
CA GLU A 20 0.39 23.21 -6.30
C GLU A 20 -0.90 23.02 -7.12
N ASN A 21 -0.80 22.60 -8.38
CA ASN A 21 -1.95 22.30 -9.21
C ASN A 21 -2.48 20.89 -8.93
N ARG A 22 -3.61 20.85 -8.23
CA ARG A 22 -4.32 19.60 -7.88
C ARG A 22 -4.48 18.64 -9.06
N ASN A 23 -4.74 19.13 -10.28
CA ASN A 23 -5.04 18.25 -11.41
C ASN A 23 -3.84 17.48 -11.94
N ASP A 24 -2.63 17.98 -11.70
CA ASP A 24 -1.39 17.34 -12.14
C ASP A 24 -0.95 16.25 -11.15
N ASN A 25 -1.44 16.34 -9.92
CA ASN A 25 -1.02 15.50 -8.81
C ASN A 25 -1.52 14.06 -8.93
N TYR A 26 -0.58 13.12 -8.78
CA TYR A 26 -0.88 11.69 -8.72
C TYR A 26 0.08 10.92 -7.82
N LEU A 27 -0.39 9.77 -7.36
CA LEU A 27 0.38 8.76 -6.63
C LEU A 27 -0.01 7.39 -7.17
N LYS A 28 0.98 6.63 -7.65
CA LYS A 28 0.85 5.26 -8.10
C LYS A 28 1.59 4.34 -7.17
N TYR A 29 1.01 3.17 -6.95
CA TYR A 29 1.63 2.09 -6.22
C TYR A 29 1.54 0.79 -7.00
N PHE A 30 2.66 0.08 -7.08
CA PHE A 30 2.74 -1.26 -7.62
C PHE A 30 3.33 -2.19 -6.57
N PHE A 31 2.80 -3.40 -6.46
CA PHE A 31 3.31 -4.41 -5.54
C PHE A 31 3.17 -5.81 -6.13
N LYS A 32 4.21 -6.65 -5.98
CA LYS A 32 4.15 -8.07 -6.33
C LYS A 32 5.14 -8.94 -5.55
N GLY A 33 4.89 -10.25 -5.55
CA GLY A 33 5.83 -11.28 -5.12
C GLY A 33 5.72 -11.65 -3.64
N GLY A 34 6.72 -12.34 -3.09
CA GLY A 34 6.79 -12.76 -1.70
C GLY A 34 7.33 -14.17 -1.52
N GLY A 35 7.77 -14.49 -0.30
CA GLY A 35 8.41 -15.78 0.03
C GLY A 35 7.44 -16.81 0.60
N ALA A 36 6.28 -16.39 1.12
CA ALA A 36 5.32 -17.29 1.78
C ALA A 36 4.57 -18.21 0.80
N ALA A 37 3.74 -19.11 1.33
CA ALA A 37 2.81 -19.92 0.54
C ALA A 37 1.76 -19.04 -0.20
N PRO A 38 1.19 -19.51 -1.32
CA PRO A 38 0.30 -18.69 -2.15
C PRO A 38 -0.89 -18.07 -1.40
N ASP A 39 -1.54 -18.83 -0.52
CA ASP A 39 -2.66 -18.36 0.31
C ASP A 39 -2.27 -17.15 1.18
N ARG A 40 -1.08 -17.19 1.78
CA ARG A 40 -0.57 -16.09 2.61
C ARG A 40 -0.17 -14.85 1.79
N ARG A 41 0.34 -15.06 0.57
CA ARG A 41 0.60 -13.94 -0.36
C ARG A 41 -0.69 -13.21 -0.71
N LEU A 42 -1.75 -13.96 -1.01
CA LEU A 42 -3.07 -13.40 -1.32
C LEU A 42 -3.65 -12.64 -0.11
N ARG A 43 -3.52 -13.17 1.10
CA ARG A 43 -3.92 -12.45 2.32
C ARG A 43 -3.18 -11.13 2.51
N ARG A 44 -1.88 -11.08 2.25
CA ARG A 44 -1.13 -9.82 2.30
C ARG A 44 -1.61 -8.83 1.23
N VAL A 45 -1.85 -9.30 0.01
CA VAL A 45 -2.43 -8.45 -1.05
C VAL A 45 -3.79 -7.91 -0.64
N ARG A 46 -4.63 -8.71 0.05
CA ARG A 46 -5.90 -8.24 0.65
C ARG A 46 -5.66 -7.15 1.69
N LEU A 47 -4.76 -7.33 2.65
CA LEU A 47 -4.42 -6.31 3.65
C LEU A 47 -3.99 -4.99 3.00
N ILE A 48 -3.08 -5.06 2.03
CA ILE A 48 -2.59 -3.87 1.32
C ILE A 48 -3.74 -3.19 0.57
N THR A 49 -4.60 -3.98 -0.09
CA THR A 49 -5.77 -3.47 -0.81
C THR A 49 -6.70 -2.70 0.10
N GLU A 50 -7.04 -3.22 1.28
CA GLU A 50 -7.96 -2.57 2.21
C GLU A 50 -7.38 -1.27 2.77
N ILE A 51 -6.10 -1.24 3.11
CA ILE A 51 -5.41 -0.02 3.55
C ILE A 51 -5.42 1.04 2.43
N LEU A 52 -5.08 0.66 1.19
CA LEU A 52 -5.03 1.59 0.06
C LEU A 52 -6.41 2.14 -0.30
N LYS A 53 -7.47 1.32 -0.23
CA LYS A 53 -8.85 1.80 -0.43
C LYS A 53 -9.25 2.84 0.61
N LYS A 54 -8.83 2.69 1.87
CA LYS A 54 -9.05 3.69 2.93
C LYS A 54 -8.27 4.99 2.70
N MET A 55 -7.25 4.97 1.85
CA MET A 55 -6.50 6.15 1.40
C MET A 55 -7.04 6.73 0.07
N ASP A 56 -8.23 6.30 -0.37
CA ASP A 56 -8.92 6.71 -1.62
C ASP A 56 -8.28 6.22 -2.92
N PHE A 57 -7.35 5.26 -2.87
CA PHE A 57 -6.79 4.69 -4.09
C PHE A 57 -7.84 3.86 -4.85
N ARG A 58 -7.80 3.98 -6.17
CA ARG A 58 -8.38 2.98 -7.07
C ARG A 58 -7.41 1.81 -7.16
N VAL A 59 -7.81 0.64 -6.71
CA VAL A 59 -6.96 -0.56 -6.65
C VAL A 59 -7.44 -1.59 -7.66
N SER A 60 -6.52 -2.20 -8.40
CA SER A 60 -6.72 -3.36 -9.26
C SER A 60 -5.75 -4.45 -8.84
N VAL A 61 -6.27 -5.66 -8.70
CA VAL A 61 -5.49 -6.85 -8.32
C VAL A 61 -5.70 -7.92 -9.37
N THR A 62 -4.61 -8.53 -9.82
CA THR A 62 -4.62 -9.72 -10.68
C THR A 62 -3.62 -10.71 -10.08
N ASP A 63 -4.13 -11.86 -9.63
CA ASP A 63 -3.37 -12.81 -8.80
C ASP A 63 -2.75 -12.13 -7.57
N ASP A 64 -1.42 -12.18 -7.43
CA ASP A 64 -0.67 -11.53 -6.35
C ASP A 64 -0.04 -10.19 -6.76
N VAL A 65 -0.47 -9.63 -7.90
CA VAL A 65 0.00 -8.35 -8.43
C VAL A 65 -1.04 -7.27 -8.16
N LEU A 66 -0.61 -6.21 -7.49
CA LEU A 66 -1.44 -5.06 -7.14
C LEU A 66 -0.97 -3.81 -7.87
N ASN A 67 -1.92 -3.12 -8.48
CA ASN A 67 -1.76 -1.77 -9.03
C ASN A 67 -2.74 -0.84 -8.31
N ALA A 68 -2.29 0.34 -7.91
CA ALA A 68 -3.14 1.34 -7.30
C ALA A 68 -2.82 2.74 -7.81
N LEU A 69 -3.86 3.57 -7.97
CA LEU A 69 -3.77 4.93 -8.47
C LEU A 69 -4.61 5.88 -7.61
N LEU A 70 -4.01 7.01 -7.27
CA LEU A 70 -4.62 8.17 -6.66
C LEU A 70 -4.33 9.39 -7.54
N VAL A 71 -5.34 10.21 -7.82
CA VAL A 71 -5.22 11.40 -8.70
C VAL A 71 -6.03 12.55 -8.13
N LYS A 72 -5.70 13.78 -8.54
CA LYS A 72 -6.47 14.97 -8.21
C LYS A 72 -6.55 15.23 -6.70
N PHE A 73 -5.41 15.31 -6.03
CA PHE A 73 -5.27 15.69 -4.61
C PHE A 73 -4.51 16.99 -4.44
N LYS A 74 -4.81 17.78 -3.40
CA LYS A 74 -3.99 18.95 -3.08
C LYS A 74 -2.61 18.49 -2.59
N LEU A 75 -1.59 19.34 -2.74
CA LEU A 75 -0.22 19.01 -2.36
C LEU A 75 -0.12 18.47 -0.90
N PRO A 76 -0.68 19.14 0.13
CA PRO A 76 -0.55 18.64 1.51
C PRO A 76 -1.22 17.27 1.72
N ASP A 77 -2.35 17.03 1.05
CA ASP A 77 -3.09 15.77 1.16
C ASP A 77 -2.33 14.60 0.51
N LEU A 78 -1.61 14.88 -0.58
CA LEU A 78 -0.77 13.91 -1.29
C LEU A 78 0.49 13.60 -0.49
N GLU A 79 1.13 14.61 0.12
CA GLU A 79 2.31 14.46 0.98
C GLU A 79 2.01 13.61 2.22
N ALA A 80 0.87 13.84 2.88
CA ALA A 80 0.43 13.02 4.01
C ALA A 80 0.27 11.53 3.61
N ARG A 81 -0.29 11.27 2.43
CA ARG A 81 -0.44 9.89 1.90
C ARG A 81 0.90 9.27 1.53
N LEU A 82 1.84 10.05 0.97
CA LEU A 82 3.21 9.60 0.71
C LEU A 82 3.94 9.17 1.98
N GLU A 83 3.78 9.87 3.09
CA GLU A 83 4.33 9.46 4.38
C GLU A 83 3.79 8.08 4.81
N ILE A 84 2.48 7.88 4.69
CA ILE A 84 1.83 6.61 5.03
C ILE A 84 2.31 5.48 4.09
N MET A 85 2.54 5.76 2.81
CA MET A 85 3.11 4.78 1.88
C MET A 85 4.51 4.30 2.31
N GLY A 86 5.32 5.19 2.87
CA GLY A 86 6.63 4.82 3.45
C GLY A 86 6.47 3.86 4.63
N ARG A 87 5.53 4.14 5.53
CA ARG A 87 5.20 3.28 6.69
C ARG A 87 4.66 1.92 6.23
N LEU A 88 3.74 1.91 5.27
CA LEU A 88 3.15 0.70 4.70
C LEU A 88 4.23 -0.21 4.11
N THR A 89 5.17 0.37 3.35
CA THR A 89 6.27 -0.37 2.71
C THR A 89 7.10 -1.17 3.73
N VAL A 90 7.44 -0.56 4.87
CA VAL A 90 8.21 -1.24 5.92
C VAL A 90 7.33 -2.24 6.68
N TYR A 91 6.09 -1.85 6.99
CA TYR A 91 5.14 -2.69 7.73
C TYR A 91 4.86 -4.03 7.04
N THR A 92 4.77 -4.03 5.71
CA THR A 92 4.41 -5.24 4.94
C THR A 92 5.60 -6.13 4.57
N LYS A 93 6.85 -5.72 4.86
CA LYS A 93 8.11 -6.35 4.40
C LYS A 93 8.19 -7.87 4.60
N GLN A 94 7.64 -8.41 5.69
CA GLN A 94 7.68 -9.85 6.00
C GLN A 94 6.33 -10.33 6.57
N LEU A 95 5.29 -9.52 6.43
CA LEU A 95 4.04 -9.74 7.16
C LEU A 95 3.26 -10.94 6.63
N ASP A 96 3.51 -11.37 5.40
CA ASP A 96 2.96 -12.61 4.83
C ASP A 96 3.36 -13.86 5.62
N MET A 97 4.51 -13.85 6.29
CA MET A 97 4.93 -14.97 7.13
C MET A 97 4.02 -15.13 8.36
N ALA A 98 3.41 -14.04 8.85
CA ALA A 98 2.53 -14.02 10.02
C ALA A 98 1.04 -14.22 9.68
N MET A 99 0.62 -14.05 8.42
CA MET A 99 -0.79 -14.12 8.01
C MET A 99 -1.26 -15.55 7.73
N PHE A 100 -1.35 -16.36 8.78
CA PHE A 100 -1.77 -17.77 8.66
C PHE A 100 -3.30 -17.96 8.58
N ASN A 101 -4.10 -16.95 8.92
CA ASN A 101 -5.54 -16.94 8.73
C ASN A 101 -6.06 -15.51 8.51
N ASP A 102 -7.35 -15.42 8.20
CA ASP A 102 -8.00 -14.17 7.81
C ASP A 102 -8.17 -13.20 8.99
N ALA A 103 -8.46 -13.71 10.19
CA ALA A 103 -8.62 -12.88 11.39
C ALA A 103 -7.31 -12.14 11.74
N VAL A 104 -6.17 -12.80 11.59
CA VAL A 104 -4.85 -12.19 11.80
C VAL A 104 -4.58 -11.12 10.73
N THR A 105 -4.96 -11.38 9.48
CA THR A 105 -4.84 -10.38 8.41
C THR A 105 -5.69 -9.14 8.70
N ASP A 106 -6.93 -9.31 9.15
CA ASP A 106 -7.81 -8.18 9.45
C ASP A 106 -7.30 -7.37 10.64
N MET A 107 -6.84 -8.05 11.71
CA MET A 107 -6.19 -7.41 12.86
C MET A 107 -5.00 -6.53 12.46
N PHE A 108 -4.10 -7.03 11.60
CA PHE A 108 -2.96 -6.22 11.14
C PHE A 108 -3.39 -5.02 10.28
N ALA A 109 -4.44 -5.16 9.47
CA ALA A 109 -4.96 -4.04 8.68
C ALA A 109 -5.54 -2.95 9.60
N GLU A 110 -6.36 -3.35 10.57
CA GLU A 110 -6.95 -2.46 11.56
C GLU A 110 -5.89 -1.78 12.43
N ASP A 111 -4.87 -2.52 12.87
CA ASP A 111 -3.76 -1.98 13.64
C ASP A 111 -2.99 -0.91 12.85
N PHE A 112 -2.71 -1.16 11.57
CA PHE A 112 -2.05 -0.18 10.71
C PHE A 112 -2.91 1.08 10.54
N ILE A 113 -4.19 0.92 10.21
CA ILE A 113 -5.14 2.03 10.03
C ILE A 113 -5.23 2.86 11.31
N ARG A 114 -5.43 2.19 12.45
CA ARG A 114 -5.51 2.84 13.75
C ARG A 114 -4.24 3.58 14.11
N ALA A 115 -3.06 3.02 13.80
CA ALA A 115 -1.78 3.64 14.15
C ALA A 115 -1.44 4.86 13.29
N TYR A 116 -1.73 4.81 11.98
CA TYR A 116 -1.13 5.73 11.01
C TYR A 116 -2.11 6.57 10.18
N MET A 117 -3.43 6.32 10.29
CA MET A 117 -4.43 6.97 9.43
C MET A 117 -5.47 7.80 10.21
N LYS A 118 -5.18 8.19 11.46
CA LYS A 118 -6.16 8.89 12.33
C LYS A 118 -6.59 10.27 11.83
N ASN A 119 -5.77 10.92 11.00
CA ASN A 119 -5.96 12.30 10.54
C ASN A 119 -6.04 12.41 9.00
N LEU A 120 -6.37 11.30 8.33
CA LEU A 120 -6.51 11.23 6.89
C LEU A 120 -7.90 11.69 6.43
#